data_AF-A0A7S1S737-F1
#
_entry.id   AF-A0A7S1S737-F1
#
_cell.length_a   1.000
_cell.length_b   1.000
_cell.length_c   1.000
_cell.angle_alpha   90.00
_cell.angle_beta   90.00
_cell.angle_gamma   90.00
#
_symmetry.space_group_name_H-M   'P 1'
#
loop_
_entity.id
_entity.type
_entity.pdbx_description
1 polymer ?
#
loop_
_entity_poly.entity_id
_entity_poly.type
_entity_poly.pdbx_seq_one_letter_code
_entity_poly.pdbx_strand_id
1 'polypeptide(L)'
;GALRAAPEAAPGAPPELVRVPPPSQRLRHIGASYVIPHERIQSCGTEAFSFDIPMQPCIWPLHAVLSRGAGAGWGRIELTVDIIKASGLPPLLSCQLGRRPEVRREGAGDPEAPEAQDGPQRLEIRGGSGALAATVDIARDGSAVVQRPDLSTWEVRVRLGKPRPSLSVLRNGLEICQAGGLGSGRDYLQVDTQPDTQSPESAVLLMSIIAILACSAA
;
A
#
# COMPACT_ATOMS: atom_id res chain seq x y z
N GLY A 1 41.23 13.51 37.41
CA GLY A 1 40.84 13.80 36.02
C GLY A 1 40.90 12.52 35.23
N ALA A 2 39.75 12.07 34.72
CA ALA A 2 39.57 11.19 33.56
C ALA A 2 38.07 10.87 33.47
N LEU A 3 37.30 11.74 32.81
CA LEU A 3 35.93 11.43 32.40
C LEU A 3 36.02 10.32 31.33
N ARG A 4 35.41 9.16 31.60
CA ARG A 4 35.15 8.15 30.57
C ARG A 4 34.02 8.66 29.67
N ALA A 5 34.34 8.97 28.43
CA ALA A 5 33.35 9.20 27.38
C ALA A 5 32.58 7.89 27.10
N ALA A 6 31.25 8.01 27.00
CA ALA A 6 30.38 6.94 26.54
C ALA A 6 30.62 6.67 25.04
N PRO A 7 30.40 5.43 24.55
CA PRO A 7 30.53 5.14 23.13
C PRO A 7 29.44 5.87 22.35
N GLU A 8 29.89 6.75 21.47
CA GLU A 8 29.13 7.45 20.44
C GLU A 8 28.45 6.42 19.54
N ALA A 9 27.12 6.46 19.48
CA ALA A 9 26.33 5.59 18.61
C ALA A 9 26.64 5.92 17.14
N ALA A 10 27.15 4.93 16.40
CA ALA A 10 27.43 5.07 14.98
C ALA A 10 26.13 5.36 14.20
N PRO A 11 26.07 6.45 13.40
CA PRO A 11 24.92 6.71 12.55
C PRO A 11 25.06 5.92 11.23
N GLY A 12 23.96 5.31 10.78
CA GLY A 12 23.80 4.93 9.38
C GLY A 12 24.04 3.47 9.03
N ALA A 13 23.42 2.52 9.73
CA ALA A 13 23.19 1.21 9.13
C ALA A 13 22.29 1.40 7.89
N PRO A 14 22.69 0.97 6.68
CA PRO A 14 21.84 1.06 5.51
C PRO A 14 20.57 0.21 5.74
N PRO A 15 19.40 0.67 5.27
CA PRO A 15 18.17 -0.08 5.46
C PRO A 15 18.32 -1.48 4.85
N GLU A 16 18.02 -2.50 5.65
CA GLU A 16 18.05 -3.90 5.22
C GLU A 16 17.00 -4.11 4.12
N LEU A 17 17.46 -4.26 2.88
CA LEU A 17 16.61 -4.52 1.72
C LEU A 17 16.03 -5.93 1.82
N VAL A 18 14.74 -6.03 2.10
CA VAL A 18 14.02 -7.31 2.10
C VAL A 18 13.95 -7.84 0.68
N ARG A 19 14.56 -9.00 0.45
CA ARG A 19 14.43 -9.73 -0.83
C ARG A 19 13.11 -10.48 -0.87
N VAL A 20 12.41 -10.33 -1.99
CA VAL A 20 11.12 -10.95 -2.26
C VAL A 20 11.28 -11.97 -3.40
N PRO A 21 10.67 -13.17 -3.32
CA PRO A 21 10.76 -14.16 -4.39
C PRO A 21 10.05 -13.69 -5.66
N PRO A 22 10.43 -14.21 -6.85
CA PRO A 22 9.75 -13.88 -8.09
C PRO A 22 8.31 -14.42 -8.11
N PRO A 23 7.41 -13.80 -8.89
CA PRO A 23 6.05 -14.31 -9.05
C PRO A 23 6.03 -15.68 -9.75
N SER A 24 5.01 -16.48 -9.41
CA SER A 24 4.70 -17.78 -10.02
C SER A 24 3.50 -17.67 -10.97
N GLN A 25 3.48 -18.40 -12.07
CA GLN A 25 2.35 -18.30 -13.02
C GLN A 25 1.10 -19.02 -12.45
N ARG A 26 0.02 -18.27 -12.15
CA ARG A 26 -1.18 -18.82 -11.48
C ARG A 26 -2.49 -18.73 -12.28
N LEU A 27 -2.61 -17.83 -13.27
CA LEU A 27 -3.79 -17.70 -14.13
C LEU A 27 -3.44 -17.93 -15.60
N ARG A 28 -4.46 -18.29 -16.39
CA ARG A 28 -4.34 -18.47 -17.85
C ARG A 28 -4.11 -17.15 -18.60
N HIS A 29 -4.63 -16.05 -18.08
CA HIS A 29 -4.44 -14.70 -18.61
C HIS A 29 -4.08 -13.76 -17.47
N ILE A 30 -2.83 -13.29 -17.45
CA ILE A 30 -2.30 -12.31 -16.51
C ILE A 30 -1.66 -11.21 -17.33
N GLY A 31 -2.02 -9.95 -17.05
CA GLY A 31 -1.32 -8.80 -17.58
C GLY A 31 -0.06 -8.51 -16.78
N ALA A 32 -0.16 -8.52 -15.45
CA ALA A 32 1.00 -8.41 -14.56
C ALA A 32 0.88 -9.27 -13.29
N SER A 33 2.03 -9.74 -12.80
CA SER A 33 2.15 -10.34 -11.48
C SER A 33 3.18 -9.59 -10.65
N TYR A 34 2.91 -9.41 -9.36
CA TYR A 34 3.76 -8.75 -8.38
C TYR A 34 3.89 -9.63 -7.14
N VAL A 35 5.00 -9.52 -6.41
CA VAL A 35 5.13 -10.16 -5.09
C VAL A 35 5.49 -9.12 -4.04
N ILE A 36 4.82 -9.16 -2.89
CA ILE A 36 5.05 -8.22 -1.78
C ILE A 36 5.21 -8.98 -0.44
N PRO A 37 6.00 -8.46 0.52
CA PRO A 37 6.23 -9.10 1.82
C PRO A 37 5.10 -8.79 2.81
N HIS A 38 3.99 -9.52 2.71
CA HIS A 38 2.75 -9.25 3.45
C HIS A 38 2.94 -9.23 4.97
N GLU A 39 3.53 -10.26 5.57
CA GLU A 39 3.70 -10.29 7.04
C GLU A 39 4.59 -9.14 7.53
N ARG A 40 5.64 -8.81 6.79
CA ARG A 40 6.55 -7.71 7.15
C ARG A 40 5.85 -6.36 7.08
N ILE A 41 5.00 -6.12 6.08
CA ILE A 41 4.20 -4.89 6.01
C ILE A 41 3.32 -4.73 7.26
N GLN A 42 2.77 -5.84 7.77
CA GLN A 42 1.90 -5.80 8.94
C GLN A 42 2.66 -5.72 10.27
N SER A 43 3.75 -6.48 10.42
CA SER A 43 4.43 -6.64 11.71
C SER A 43 5.63 -5.71 11.92
N CYS A 44 6.00 -4.91 10.91
CA CYS A 44 7.19 -4.07 11.01
C CYS A 44 6.95 -2.88 11.95
N GLY A 45 7.70 -2.85 13.05
CA GLY A 45 7.63 -1.81 14.08
C GLY A 45 8.57 -0.61 13.86
N THR A 46 9.27 -0.54 12.73
CA THR A 46 10.16 0.60 12.43
C THR A 46 9.38 1.78 11.88
N GLU A 47 9.99 2.98 11.93
CA GLU A 47 9.42 4.21 11.36
C GLU A 47 9.31 4.17 9.83
N ALA A 48 10.19 3.42 9.18
CA ALA A 48 10.20 3.26 7.73
C ALA A 48 10.52 1.82 7.35
N PHE A 49 9.90 1.35 6.28
CA PHE A 49 10.10 0.02 5.70
C PHE A 49 10.12 0.12 4.18
N SER A 50 11.12 -0.50 3.54
CA SER A 50 11.27 -0.44 2.09
C SER A 50 11.64 -1.79 1.50
N PHE A 51 11.13 -2.09 0.31
CA PHE A 51 11.38 -3.36 -0.37
C PHE A 51 11.22 -3.24 -1.89
N ASP A 52 11.89 -4.12 -2.60
CA ASP A 52 11.73 -4.26 -4.05
C ASP A 52 10.59 -5.23 -4.37
N ILE A 53 9.85 -4.91 -5.42
CA ILE A 53 8.68 -5.64 -5.89
C ILE A 53 9.05 -6.27 -7.23
N PRO A 54 9.41 -7.56 -7.25
CA PRO A 54 9.59 -8.28 -8.50
C PRO A 54 8.26 -8.35 -9.24
N MET A 55 8.33 -8.20 -10.57
CA MET A 55 7.15 -8.24 -11.42
C MET A 55 7.38 -9.04 -12.71
N GLN A 56 6.30 -9.46 -13.34
CA GLN A 56 6.28 -10.10 -14.66
C GLN A 56 5.13 -9.51 -15.50
N PRO A 57 5.27 -9.40 -16.84
CA PRO A 57 6.44 -9.77 -17.65
C PRO A 57 7.56 -8.71 -17.69
N CYS A 58 7.39 -7.55 -17.05
CA CYS A 58 8.41 -6.49 -17.05
C CYS A 58 9.65 -6.87 -16.23
N ILE A 59 10.83 -6.45 -16.69
CA ILE A 59 12.12 -6.69 -16.03
C ILE A 59 12.51 -5.61 -15.01
N TRP A 60 11.79 -4.49 -14.96
CA TRP A 60 12.11 -3.38 -14.07
C TRP A 60 11.31 -3.51 -12.77
N PRO A 61 11.94 -3.84 -11.63
CA PRO A 61 11.22 -3.94 -10.38
C PRO A 61 10.69 -2.57 -9.97
N LEU A 62 9.57 -2.61 -9.26
CA LEU A 62 9.10 -1.44 -8.53
C LEU A 62 9.76 -1.45 -7.14
N HIS A 63 9.89 -0.27 -6.54
CA HIS A 63 10.38 -0.13 -5.19
C HIS A 63 9.33 0.59 -4.35
N ALA A 64 8.96 -0.02 -3.22
CA ALA A 64 8.00 0.53 -2.29
C ALA A 64 8.68 1.04 -1.02
N VAL A 65 8.26 2.22 -0.56
CA VAL A 65 8.67 2.81 0.71
C VAL A 65 7.43 3.11 1.53
N LEU A 66 7.35 2.56 2.72
CA LEU A 66 6.31 2.85 3.71
C LEU A 66 6.94 3.64 4.84
N SER A 67 6.29 4.72 5.27
CA SER A 67 6.74 5.55 6.38
C SER A 67 5.60 5.84 7.34
N ARG A 68 5.87 5.76 8.63
CA ARG A 68 4.91 6.10 9.70
C ARG A 68 4.78 7.60 9.85
N GLY A 69 3.56 8.04 10.13
CA GLY A 69 3.29 9.41 10.55
C GLY A 69 3.28 9.52 12.07
N ALA A 70 2.74 10.60 12.62
CA ALA A 70 2.57 10.76 14.07
C ALA A 70 1.58 9.77 14.73
N GLY A 71 1.08 8.77 14.01
CA GLY A 71 0.09 7.79 14.47
C GLY A 71 0.61 6.35 14.45
N ALA A 72 -0.20 5.42 14.94
CA ALA A 72 0.18 4.00 15.07
C ALA A 72 0.31 3.23 13.74
N GLY A 73 -0.20 3.79 12.64
CA GLY A 73 -0.23 3.16 11.32
C GLY A 73 0.82 3.70 10.34
N TRP A 74 0.91 3.07 9.17
CA TRP A 74 1.63 3.63 8.04
C TRP A 74 0.94 4.94 7.60
N GLY A 75 1.70 6.03 7.56
CA GLY A 75 1.17 7.36 7.23
C GLY A 75 1.29 7.70 5.75
N ARG A 76 2.32 7.16 5.08
CA ARG A 76 2.59 7.37 3.66
C ARG A 76 3.20 6.13 3.04
N ILE A 77 2.85 5.86 1.78
CA ILE A 77 3.38 4.79 0.96
C ILE A 77 3.78 5.40 -0.39
N GLU A 78 4.96 5.07 -0.88
CA GLU A 78 5.47 5.54 -2.17
C GLU A 78 5.87 4.36 -3.02
N LEU A 79 5.50 4.43 -4.29
CA LEU A 79 5.87 3.45 -5.30
C LEU A 79 6.74 4.14 -6.35
N THR A 80 7.94 3.62 -6.56
CA THR A 80 8.93 4.13 -7.52
C THR A 80 9.31 3.03 -8.49
N VAL A 81 9.78 3.39 -9.69
CA VAL A 81 10.48 2.43 -10.57
C VAL A 81 11.95 2.47 -10.19
N ASP A 82 12.64 1.33 -10.13
CA ASP A 82 14.00 1.27 -9.56
C ASP A 82 15.02 2.17 -10.31
N ILE A 83 14.91 2.31 -11.64
CA ILE A 83 15.72 3.28 -12.42
C ILE A 83 15.51 4.72 -11.92
N ILE A 84 14.28 5.04 -11.51
CA ILE A 84 13.89 6.38 -11.08
C ILE A 84 14.52 6.70 -9.71
N LYS A 85 14.61 5.72 -8.81
CA LYS A 85 15.19 5.90 -7.47
C LYS A 85 16.61 6.46 -7.52
N ALA A 86 17.43 6.02 -8.49
CA ALA A 86 18.80 6.51 -8.66
C ALA A 86 18.88 7.95 -9.21
N SER A 87 17.80 8.46 -9.80
CA SER A 87 17.75 9.75 -10.51
C SER A 87 17.05 10.88 -9.74
N GLY A 88 16.43 10.58 -8.59
CA GLY A 88 15.75 11.58 -7.75
C GLY A 88 14.44 12.12 -8.34
N LEU A 89 13.82 11.43 -9.31
CA LEU A 89 12.51 11.86 -9.82
C LEU A 89 11.40 11.55 -8.80
N PRO A 90 10.25 12.23 -8.90
CA PRO A 90 9.09 11.96 -8.05
C PRO A 90 8.64 10.49 -8.12
N PRO A 91 8.00 9.98 -7.04
CA PRO A 91 7.42 8.65 -7.07
C PRO A 91 6.35 8.53 -8.16
N LEU A 92 6.21 7.32 -8.71
CA LEU A 92 5.17 7.01 -9.69
C LEU A 92 3.79 7.23 -9.08
N LEU A 93 3.59 6.70 -7.87
CA LEU A 93 2.40 6.87 -7.06
C LEU A 93 2.81 7.14 -5.61
N SER A 94 2.07 8.02 -4.95
CA SER A 94 2.09 8.19 -3.50
C SER A 94 0.70 7.93 -2.94
N CYS A 95 0.64 7.33 -1.75
CA CYS A 95 -0.59 7.09 -1.02
C CYS A 95 -0.43 7.64 0.39
N GLN A 96 -1.44 8.34 0.87
CA GLN A 96 -1.46 8.92 2.22
C GLN A 96 -2.88 8.92 2.77
N LEU A 97 -3.01 9.14 4.08
CA LEU A 97 -4.32 9.35 4.69
C LEU A 97 -4.98 10.58 4.05
N GLY A 98 -6.16 10.37 3.47
CA GLY A 98 -6.97 11.44 2.92
C GLY A 98 -7.49 12.35 4.02
N ARG A 99 -7.63 13.64 3.73
CA ARG A 99 -8.36 14.52 4.64
C ARG A 99 -9.82 14.08 4.59
N ARG A 100 -10.42 13.83 5.76
CA ARG A 100 -11.89 13.67 5.81
C ARG A 100 -12.49 14.95 5.24
N PRO A 101 -13.50 14.87 4.37
CA PRO A 101 -14.26 16.05 4.01
C PRO A 101 -14.78 16.64 5.32
N GLU A 102 -14.36 17.87 5.64
CA GLU A 102 -14.95 18.61 6.73
C GLU A 102 -16.43 18.74 6.38
N VAL A 103 -17.27 17.97 7.06
CA VAL A 103 -18.69 18.22 7.04
C VAL A 103 -18.83 19.60 7.66
N ARG A 104 -19.03 20.63 6.83
CA ARG A 104 -19.39 21.97 7.30
C ARG A 104 -20.64 21.78 8.15
N ARG A 105 -20.46 21.73 9.46
CA ARG A 105 -21.57 21.88 10.42
C ARG A 105 -22.01 23.34 10.29
N GLU A 106 -22.91 23.59 9.35
CA GLU A 106 -23.72 24.80 9.34
C GLU A 106 -24.70 24.69 10.51
N GLY A 107 -24.21 25.02 11.72
CA GLY A 107 -24.99 24.94 12.94
C GLY A 107 -24.17 25.43 14.12
N ALA A 108 -24.42 26.68 14.53
CA ALA A 108 -23.91 27.24 15.77
C ALA A 108 -24.55 26.48 16.95
N GLY A 109 -23.75 25.65 17.64
CA GLY A 109 -24.19 24.96 18.85
C GLY A 109 -23.04 24.13 19.45
N ASP A 110 -22.52 24.65 20.56
CA ASP A 110 -21.60 24.09 21.57
C ASP A 110 -20.38 23.23 21.18
N PRO A 111 -19.22 23.44 21.87
CA PRO A 111 -18.04 22.60 21.71
C PRO A 111 -18.24 21.28 22.46
N GLU A 112 -18.96 20.34 21.85
CA GLU A 112 -19.01 18.96 22.36
C GLU A 112 -17.67 18.25 22.12
N ALA A 113 -17.28 17.42 23.09
CA ALA A 113 -15.99 16.75 23.20
C ALA A 113 -15.56 16.03 21.89
N PRO A 114 -14.25 15.82 21.67
CA PRO A 114 -13.76 15.13 20.47
C PRO A 114 -14.34 13.71 20.41
N GLU A 115 -15.41 13.55 19.63
CA GLU A 115 -16.00 12.25 19.33
C GLU A 115 -14.91 11.36 18.74
N ALA A 116 -14.77 10.15 19.31
CA ALA A 116 -13.89 9.12 18.81
C ALA A 116 -14.08 9.00 17.29
N GLN A 117 -12.98 9.00 16.53
CA GLN A 117 -12.95 9.10 15.07
C GLN A 117 -13.52 7.85 14.38
N ASP A 118 -14.79 7.53 14.57
CA ASP A 118 -15.39 6.21 14.28
C ASP A 118 -15.82 6.02 12.81
N GLY A 119 -15.30 6.84 11.88
CA GLY A 119 -15.59 6.75 10.44
C GLY A 119 -14.64 5.85 9.65
N PRO A 120 -15.01 5.41 8.44
CA PRO A 120 -14.13 4.65 7.56
C PRO A 120 -12.83 5.41 7.28
N GLN A 121 -11.75 4.65 7.10
CA GLN A 121 -10.44 5.22 6.80
C GLN A 121 -10.36 5.51 5.31
N ARG A 122 -10.16 6.78 4.96
CA ARG A 122 -9.99 7.21 3.57
C ARG A 122 -8.53 7.43 3.24
N LEU A 123 -8.07 6.85 2.14
CA LEU A 123 -6.73 7.03 1.60
C LEU A 123 -6.81 7.72 0.25
N GLU A 124 -5.83 8.55 -0.05
CA GLU A 124 -5.68 9.21 -1.35
C GLU A 124 -4.43 8.68 -2.04
N ILE A 125 -4.60 8.15 -3.25
CA ILE A 125 -3.52 7.75 -4.15
C ILE A 125 -3.34 8.87 -5.18
N ARG A 126 -2.13 9.40 -5.30
CA ARG A 126 -1.77 10.48 -6.21
C ARG A 126 -0.64 10.05 -7.13
N GLY A 127 -0.66 10.53 -8.37
CA GLY A 127 0.44 10.34 -9.32
C GLY A 127 1.62 11.24 -9.02
N GLY A 128 2.74 11.05 -9.73
CA GLY A 128 3.94 11.87 -9.61
C GLY A 128 3.74 13.37 -9.88
N SER A 129 2.67 13.76 -10.59
CA SER A 129 2.25 15.15 -10.77
C SER A 129 1.46 15.75 -9.59
N GLY A 130 1.13 14.94 -8.58
CA GLY A 130 0.24 15.29 -7.47
C GLY A 130 -1.26 15.15 -7.79
N ALA A 131 -1.62 14.87 -9.05
CA ALA A 131 -3.01 14.62 -9.45
C ALA A 131 -3.58 13.38 -8.74
N LEU A 132 -4.85 13.44 -8.36
CA LEU A 132 -5.55 12.33 -7.70
C LEU A 132 -5.74 11.18 -8.70
N ALA A 133 -5.16 10.03 -8.41
CA ALA A 133 -5.28 8.82 -9.21
C ALA A 133 -6.43 7.93 -8.72
N ALA A 134 -6.61 7.83 -7.40
CA ALA A 134 -7.71 7.10 -6.77
C ALA A 134 -7.93 7.53 -5.31
N THR A 135 -9.10 7.24 -4.76
CA THR A 135 -9.35 7.19 -3.32
C THR A 135 -9.69 5.77 -2.90
N VAL A 136 -9.24 5.36 -1.71
CA VAL A 136 -9.57 4.06 -1.12
C VAL A 136 -10.31 4.28 0.18
N ASP A 137 -11.57 3.87 0.24
CA ASP A 137 -12.40 3.94 1.44
C ASP A 137 -12.44 2.55 2.07
N ILE A 138 -11.81 2.40 3.24
CA ILE A 138 -11.70 1.13 3.96
C ILE A 138 -12.78 1.10 5.06
N ALA A 139 -13.66 0.11 4.98
CA ALA A 139 -14.71 -0.14 5.93
C ALA A 139 -14.21 -0.95 7.14
N ARG A 140 -15.00 -0.96 8.22
CA ARG A 140 -14.64 -1.64 9.49
C ARG A 140 -14.57 -3.16 9.36
N ASP A 141 -15.32 -3.73 8.42
CA ASP A 141 -15.29 -5.17 8.11
C ASP A 141 -14.06 -5.57 7.28
N GLY A 142 -13.18 -4.62 6.98
CA GLY A 142 -11.99 -4.81 6.14
C GLY A 142 -12.27 -4.74 4.65
N SER A 143 -13.53 -4.62 4.21
CA SER A 143 -13.84 -4.36 2.81
C SER A 143 -13.35 -2.95 2.41
N ALA A 144 -13.07 -2.76 1.12
CA ALA A 144 -12.65 -1.45 0.63
C ALA A 144 -13.27 -1.13 -0.72
N VAL A 145 -13.49 0.15 -0.97
CA VAL A 145 -13.96 0.66 -2.26
C VAL A 145 -12.88 1.57 -2.82
N VAL A 146 -12.47 1.33 -4.05
CA VAL A 146 -11.49 2.18 -4.76
C VAL A 146 -12.23 2.99 -5.81
N GLN A 147 -12.19 4.31 -5.70
CA GLN A 147 -12.82 5.24 -6.64
C GLN A 147 -11.75 5.96 -7.45
N ARG A 148 -11.97 6.14 -8.75
CA ARG A 148 -11.07 6.85 -9.66
C ARG A 148 -11.83 8.03 -10.28
N PRO A 149 -11.25 9.23 -10.40
CA PRO A 149 -11.96 10.43 -10.86
C PRO A 149 -12.66 10.28 -12.21
N ASP A 150 -12.06 9.55 -13.14
CA ASP A 150 -12.52 9.47 -14.53
C ASP A 150 -12.99 8.06 -14.94
N LEU A 151 -13.11 7.12 -13.99
CA LEU A 151 -13.32 5.71 -14.29
C LEU A 151 -14.28 5.05 -13.31
N SER A 152 -14.80 3.87 -13.71
CA SER A 152 -15.69 3.06 -12.89
C SER A 152 -15.08 2.72 -11.53
N THR A 153 -15.88 2.79 -10.49
CA THR A 153 -15.55 2.32 -9.14
C THR A 153 -15.13 0.85 -9.15
N TRP A 154 -14.09 0.53 -8.37
CA TRP A 154 -13.69 -0.84 -8.09
C TRP A 154 -14.14 -1.24 -6.69
N GLU A 155 -14.71 -2.44 -6.58
CA GLU A 155 -15.07 -3.06 -5.32
C GLU A 155 -13.92 -3.99 -4.91
N VAL A 156 -13.31 -3.74 -3.75
CA VAL A 156 -12.25 -4.59 -3.21
C VAL A 156 -12.82 -5.45 -2.09
N ARG A 157 -12.84 -6.75 -2.33
CA ARG A 157 -13.20 -7.74 -1.33
C ARG A 157 -11.95 -8.28 -0.69
N VAL A 158 -11.77 -7.95 0.58
CA VAL A 158 -10.64 -8.39 1.37
C VAL A 158 -11.10 -9.52 2.28
N ARG A 159 -10.39 -10.65 2.23
CA ARG A 159 -10.56 -11.76 3.18
C ARG A 159 -9.21 -12.05 3.83
N LEU A 160 -8.91 -11.30 4.88
CA LEU A 160 -7.74 -11.53 5.74
C LEU A 160 -8.04 -12.62 6.77
N GLY A 161 -8.36 -13.82 6.29
CA GLY A 161 -8.60 -14.98 7.15
C GLY A 161 -7.34 -15.83 7.35
N LYS A 162 -7.18 -16.42 8.53
CA LYS A 162 -6.33 -17.62 8.68
C LYS A 162 -7.10 -18.81 8.10
N PRO A 163 -6.51 -19.66 7.23
CA PRO A 163 -5.08 -19.91 7.11
C PRO A 163 -4.35 -19.19 5.96
N ARG A 164 -5.06 -18.57 5.01
CA ARG A 164 -4.46 -17.94 3.82
C ARG A 164 -5.12 -16.60 3.52
N PRO A 165 -4.36 -15.48 3.56
CA PRO A 165 -4.88 -14.19 3.15
C PRO A 165 -5.24 -14.24 1.66
N SER A 166 -6.42 -13.70 1.33
CA SER A 166 -6.87 -13.55 -0.05
C SER A 166 -7.54 -12.19 -0.24
N LEU A 167 -7.33 -11.59 -1.39
CA LEU A 167 -7.96 -10.34 -1.79
C LEU A 167 -8.35 -10.45 -3.25
N SER A 168 -9.54 -9.97 -3.59
CA SER A 168 -10.02 -9.87 -4.98
C SER A 168 -10.51 -8.45 -5.23
N VAL A 169 -10.15 -7.89 -6.38
CA VAL A 169 -10.67 -6.60 -6.84
C VAL A 169 -11.60 -6.85 -8.02
N LEU A 170 -12.82 -6.34 -7.90
CA LEU A 170 -13.85 -6.45 -8.91
C LEU A 170 -14.12 -5.08 -9.55
N ARG A 171 -14.30 -5.06 -10.87
CA ARG A 171 -14.79 -3.93 -11.64
C ARG A 171 -16.07 -4.37 -12.35
N ASN A 172 -17.20 -3.75 -12.03
CA ASN A 172 -18.52 -4.12 -12.56
C ASN A 172 -18.84 -5.62 -12.37
N GLY A 173 -18.49 -6.18 -11.20
CA GLY A 173 -18.70 -7.60 -10.88
C GLY A 173 -17.69 -8.57 -11.53
N LEU A 174 -16.77 -8.09 -12.38
CA LEU A 174 -15.72 -8.91 -12.97
C LEU A 174 -14.42 -8.76 -12.17
N GLU A 175 -13.82 -9.88 -11.77
CA GLU A 175 -12.53 -9.87 -11.08
C GLU A 175 -11.41 -9.42 -12.03
N ILE A 176 -10.74 -8.32 -11.69
CA ILE A 176 -9.63 -7.74 -12.47
C ILE A 176 -8.27 -7.88 -11.77
N CYS A 177 -8.28 -8.25 -10.49
CA CYS A 177 -7.09 -8.52 -9.73
C CYS A 177 -7.38 -9.53 -8.62
N GLN A 178 -6.44 -10.42 -8.36
CA GLN A 178 -6.46 -11.34 -7.23
C GLN A 178 -5.13 -11.26 -6.49
N ALA A 179 -5.14 -11.44 -5.18
CA ALA A 179 -3.94 -11.58 -4.39
C ALA A 179 -4.10 -12.75 -3.44
N GLY A 180 -3.04 -13.55 -3.31
CA GLY A 180 -3.03 -14.74 -2.47
C GLY A 180 -1.62 -15.13 -2.07
N GLY A 181 -1.52 -15.82 -0.93
CA GLY A 181 -0.25 -16.28 -0.38
C GLY A 181 0.59 -17.03 -1.40
N LEU A 182 1.90 -16.76 -1.40
CA LEU A 182 2.87 -17.39 -2.29
C LEU A 182 3.65 -18.48 -1.53
N GLY A 183 3.59 -19.71 -2.05
CA GLY A 183 4.26 -20.87 -1.46
C GLY A 183 3.53 -21.45 -0.24
N SER A 184 4.25 -22.20 0.58
CA SER A 184 3.75 -22.76 1.84
C SER A 184 3.79 -21.77 3.00
N GLY A 185 4.50 -20.66 2.84
CA GLY A 185 4.61 -19.57 3.82
C GLY A 185 3.50 -18.54 3.69
N ARG A 186 3.41 -17.67 4.69
CA ARG A 186 2.50 -16.50 4.71
C ARG A 186 3.23 -15.19 4.44
N ASP A 187 4.54 -15.27 4.38
CA ASP A 187 5.49 -14.17 4.37
C ASP A 187 5.28 -13.27 3.14
N TYR A 188 4.81 -13.85 2.04
CA TYR A 188 4.65 -13.20 0.75
C TYR A 188 3.24 -13.35 0.18
N LEU A 189 2.75 -12.27 -0.39
CA LEU A 189 1.51 -12.22 -1.15
C LEU A 189 1.86 -11.93 -2.61
N GLN A 190 1.41 -12.79 -3.51
CA GLN A 190 1.50 -12.49 -4.94
C GLN A 190 0.18 -11.88 -5.40
N VAL A 191 0.27 -10.77 -6.12
CA VAL A 191 -0.82 -9.98 -6.69
C VAL A 191 -0.80 -10.17 -8.19
N ASP A 192 -1.87 -10.71 -8.77
CA ASP A 192 -2.05 -10.89 -10.20
C ASP A 192 -3.13 -9.93 -10.70
N THR A 193 -2.82 -9.16 -11.74
CA THR A 193 -3.71 -8.17 -12.34
C THR A 193 -3.99 -8.54 -13.80
N GLN A 194 -5.20 -8.22 -14.28
CA GLN A 194 -5.54 -8.32 -15.70
C GLN A 194 -4.88 -7.23 -16.56
N PRO A 195 -4.84 -5.95 -16.14
CA PRO A 195 -4.05 -4.94 -16.85
C PRO A 195 -2.57 -5.31 -16.86
N ASP A 196 -1.89 -5.02 -17.97
CA ASP A 196 -0.46 -5.26 -18.08
C ASP A 196 0.39 -4.28 -17.27
N THR A 197 1.69 -4.53 -17.24
CA THR A 197 2.68 -3.73 -16.50
C THR A 197 2.85 -2.30 -17.03
N GLN A 198 2.43 -2.03 -18.27
CA GLN A 198 2.50 -0.70 -18.89
C GLN A 198 1.25 0.12 -18.57
N SER A 199 0.16 -0.53 -18.16
CA SER A 199 -1.06 0.13 -17.74
C SER A 199 -0.90 0.82 -16.38
N PRO A 200 -1.22 2.13 -16.26
CA PRO A 200 -1.26 2.81 -14.96
C PRO A 200 -2.29 2.17 -14.03
N GLU A 201 -3.31 1.48 -14.57
CA GLU A 201 -4.29 0.75 -13.76
C GLU A 201 -3.63 -0.33 -12.90
N SER A 202 -2.64 -1.04 -13.43
CA SER A 202 -1.96 -2.12 -12.72
C SER A 202 -1.18 -1.58 -11.50
N ALA A 203 -0.50 -0.43 -11.66
CA ALA A 203 0.19 0.23 -10.56
C ALA A 203 -0.78 0.75 -9.48
N VAL A 204 -1.93 1.30 -9.87
CA VAL A 204 -2.96 1.76 -8.92
C VAL A 204 -3.58 0.57 -8.17
N LEU A 205 -3.82 -0.57 -8.83
CA LEU A 205 -4.29 -1.80 -8.19
C LEU A 205 -3.28 -2.28 -7.14
N LEU A 206 -2.00 -2.38 -7.52
CA LEU A 206 -0.93 -2.77 -6.60
C LEU A 206 -0.84 -1.82 -5.39
N MET A 207 -0.83 -0.50 -5.64
CA MET A 207 -0.76 0.50 -4.56
C MET A 207 -1.97 0.40 -3.63
N SER A 208 -3.17 0.21 -4.17
CA SER A 208 -4.39 0.03 -3.38
C SER A 208 -4.30 -1.19 -2.47
N ILE A 209 -3.77 -2.31 -2.96
CA ILE A 209 -3.58 -3.54 -2.18
C ILE A 209 -2.57 -3.33 -1.06
N ILE A 210 -1.40 -2.75 -1.36
CA ILE A 210 -0.39 -2.45 -0.34
C ILE A 210 -0.98 -1.53 0.74
N ALA A 211 -1.74 -0.51 0.33
CA ALA A 211 -2.34 0.45 1.24
C ALA A 211 -3.41 -0.19 2.16
N ILE A 212 -4.27 -1.06 1.61
CA ILE A 212 -5.26 -1.82 2.39
C ILE A 212 -4.55 -2.72 3.40
N LEU A 213 -3.52 -3.46 2.99
CA LEU A 213 -2.75 -4.34 3.88
C LEU A 213 -2.07 -3.54 5.00
N ALA A 214 -1.47 -2.40 4.65
CA ALA A 214 -0.82 -1.50 5.58
C ALA A 214 -1.80 -0.92 6.62
N CYS A 215 -3.05 -0.65 6.25
CA CYS A 215 -4.07 -0.15 7.18
C CYS A 215 -4.75 -1.26 7.99
N SER A 216 -4.81 -2.48 7.47
CA SER A 216 -5.38 -3.64 8.16
C SER A 216 -4.50 -4.22 9.28
N ALA A 217 -3.30 -3.67 9.49
CA ALA A 217 -2.27 -4.19 10.38
C ALA A 217 -2.44 -3.81 11.88
N ALA A 218 -3.66 -3.48 12.31
CA ALA A 218 -3.95 -3.01 13.67
C ALA A 218 -4.47 -4.14 14.58
#